data_AF-A0A7X7YHJ3-F1
#
_entry.id   AF-A0A7X7YHJ3-F1
#
_cell.length_a   1.000
_cell.length_b   1.000
_cell.length_c   1.000
_cell.angle_alpha   90.00
_cell.angle_beta   90.00
_cell.angle_gamma   90.00
#
_symmetry.space_group_name_H-M   'P 1'
#
loop_
_entity.id
_entity.type
_entity.pdbx_description
1 polymer ?
#
loop_
_entity_poly.entity_id
_entity_poly.type
_entity_poly.pdbx_seq_one_letter_code
_entity_poly.pdbx_strand_id
1 'polypeptide(L)'
;MNRWVNWNKIFFARILSVILFLFFLLSSDVFAVIPDLNPAPFRGWQNTTLQAWDFLTNANPAAPEAGWVNPFGSPLSQVISIRKESAWLAEEVGHQGVWILNCFSNIGMVMDIPNKSEGTIWLQTVYASEDNWVPSIWVLKDGNADTAKSMDLIEKRAINDAFSYALYTMTIGPSFKSCSVFIRPRDCKAKIDSVLVETLTSVVGPSPDIDDDGLVHLSDLLRLADQWTRSDCSVSPENNWCSGADITQDGVVNLDDLAILAAFWLTNSL
;
A
#
# COMPACT_ATOMS: atom_id res chain seq x y z
N MET A 1 51.85 2.07 -51.57
CA MET A 1 50.49 2.61 -51.33
C MET A 1 49.62 1.79 -50.37
N ASN A 2 49.93 0.53 -50.03
CA ASN A 2 49.03 -0.31 -49.22
C ASN A 2 49.11 -0.14 -47.68
N ARG A 3 50.08 0.62 -47.14
CA ARG A 3 50.21 0.80 -45.68
C ARG A 3 49.24 1.83 -45.07
N TRP A 4 48.78 2.79 -45.85
CA TRP A 4 47.84 3.82 -45.38
C TRP A 4 46.39 3.31 -45.24
N VAL A 5 46.01 2.27 -45.97
CA VAL A 5 44.65 1.70 -45.93
C VAL A 5 44.38 0.88 -44.65
N ASN A 6 45.41 0.30 -44.04
CA ASN A 6 45.24 -0.54 -42.84
C ASN A 6 45.05 0.24 -41.53
N TRP A 7 45.60 1.46 -41.42
CA TRP A 7 45.47 2.26 -40.20
C TRP A 7 44.04 2.77 -39.98
N ASN A 8 43.36 3.17 -41.07
CA ASN A 8 41.96 3.61 -40.98
C ASN A 8 41.04 2.47 -40.54
N LYS A 9 41.27 1.23 -41.00
CA LYS A 9 40.45 0.07 -40.60
C LYS A 9 40.56 -0.25 -39.10
N ILE A 10 41.77 -0.15 -38.54
CA ILE A 10 42.00 -0.43 -37.12
C ILE A 10 41.42 0.68 -36.24
N PHE A 11 41.54 1.94 -36.67
CA PHE A 11 40.98 3.09 -35.95
C PHE A 11 39.45 3.07 -35.92
N PHE A 12 38.79 2.81 -37.05
CA PHE A 12 37.33 2.68 -37.12
C PHE A 12 36.80 1.51 -36.30
N ALA A 13 37.48 0.35 -36.31
CA ALA A 13 37.07 -0.80 -35.51
C ALA A 13 37.12 -0.53 -34.00
N ARG A 14 38.12 0.24 -33.53
CA ARG A 14 38.23 0.61 -32.10
C ARG A 14 37.15 1.61 -31.68
N ILE A 15 36.86 2.61 -32.52
CA ILE A 15 35.77 3.56 -32.24
C ILE A 15 34.42 2.85 -32.20
N LEU A 16 34.15 1.97 -33.17
CA LEU A 16 32.89 1.21 -33.22
C LEU A 16 32.73 0.30 -31.98
N SER A 17 33.83 -0.34 -31.53
CA SER A 17 33.80 -1.18 -30.34
C SER A 17 33.55 -0.38 -29.05
N VAL A 18 34.10 0.84 -28.95
CA VAL A 18 33.83 1.74 -27.81
C VAL A 18 32.39 2.24 -27.83
N ILE A 19 31.84 2.56 -29.01
CA ILE A 19 30.44 2.98 -29.17
C ILE A 19 29.49 1.83 -28.80
N LEU A 20 29.74 0.61 -29.26
CA LEU A 20 28.94 -0.57 -28.89
C LEU A 20 28.99 -0.87 -27.39
N PHE A 21 30.17 -0.75 -26.76
CA PHE A 21 30.32 -0.94 -25.33
C PHE A 21 29.62 0.16 -24.53
N LEU A 22 29.68 1.42 -24.97
CA LEU A 22 28.89 2.52 -24.40
C LEU A 22 27.39 2.33 -24.60
N PHE A 23 26.95 1.79 -25.74
CA PHE A 23 25.53 1.48 -25.96
C PHE A 23 25.03 0.37 -25.02
N PHE A 24 25.88 -0.61 -24.71
CA PHE A 24 25.60 -1.67 -23.72
C PHE A 24 25.64 -1.18 -22.27
N LEU A 25 26.40 -0.12 -21.97
CA LEU A 25 26.44 0.50 -20.65
C LEU A 25 25.31 1.53 -20.45
N LEU A 26 24.77 2.07 -21.54
CA LEU A 26 23.65 3.02 -21.55
C LEU A 26 22.29 2.36 -21.79
N SER A 27 22.23 1.03 -22.02
CA SER A 27 21.04 0.25 -21.68
C SER A 27 20.98 0.09 -20.16
N SER A 28 20.98 1.23 -19.47
CA SER A 28 20.79 1.33 -18.04
C SER A 28 19.43 0.74 -17.71
N ASP A 29 19.42 -0.13 -16.72
CA ASP A 29 18.26 -0.77 -16.14
C ASP A 29 17.07 0.18 -16.15
N VAL A 30 16.08 -0.12 -16.99
CA VAL A 30 14.75 0.46 -16.80
C VAL A 30 14.27 -0.18 -15.51
N PHE A 31 14.56 0.46 -14.38
CA PHE A 31 13.97 0.07 -13.11
C PHE A 31 12.48 -0.08 -13.37
N ALA A 32 11.96 -1.28 -13.16
CA ALA A 32 10.55 -1.58 -13.30
C ALA A 32 9.84 -0.76 -12.22
N VAL A 33 9.49 0.48 -12.55
CA VAL A 33 8.66 1.31 -11.70
C VAL A 33 7.31 0.60 -11.65
N ILE A 34 6.87 0.26 -10.44
CA ILE A 34 5.53 -0.29 -10.21
C ILE A 34 4.54 0.54 -11.02
N PRO A 35 3.75 -0.08 -11.90
CA PRO A 35 2.75 0.65 -12.67
C PRO A 35 1.68 1.15 -11.69
N ASP A 36 1.91 2.35 -11.16
CA ASP A 36 0.92 3.11 -10.42
C ASP A 36 -0.04 3.75 -11.43
N LEU A 37 -0.93 2.88 -11.91
CA LEU A 37 -1.71 3.04 -13.12
C LEU A 37 -3.01 3.79 -12.90
N ASN A 38 -3.55 3.73 -11.68
CA ASN A 38 -4.74 4.47 -11.27
C ASN A 38 -4.63 4.85 -9.78
N PRO A 39 -3.89 5.93 -9.47
CA PRO A 39 -3.78 6.47 -8.12
C PRO A 39 -5.12 6.63 -7.42
N ALA A 40 -5.18 6.35 -6.11
CA ALA A 40 -6.39 6.62 -5.34
C ALA A 40 -6.79 8.10 -5.46
N PRO A 41 -8.09 8.42 -5.58
CA PRO A 41 -8.55 9.80 -5.68
C PRO A 41 -8.23 10.64 -4.43
N PHE A 42 -7.96 9.97 -3.30
CA PHE A 42 -7.56 10.58 -2.05
C PHE A 42 -6.05 10.68 -1.84
N ARG A 43 -5.23 10.29 -2.82
CA ARG A 43 -3.76 10.28 -2.63
C ARG A 43 -3.24 11.67 -2.22
N GLY A 44 -2.40 11.68 -1.20
CA GLY A 44 -1.77 12.89 -0.67
C GLY A 44 -2.69 13.70 0.24
N TRP A 45 -3.92 13.24 0.49
CA TRP A 45 -4.75 13.81 1.56
C TRP A 45 -4.17 13.42 2.92
N GLN A 46 -4.55 14.16 3.96
CA GLN A 46 -4.25 13.79 5.34
C GLN A 46 -4.86 12.41 5.65
N ASN A 47 -4.22 11.68 6.57
CA ASN A 47 -4.69 10.36 7.00
C ASN A 47 -4.76 9.32 5.85
N THR A 48 -3.91 9.50 4.84
CA THR A 48 -3.69 8.51 3.80
C THR A 48 -2.38 7.77 4.01
N THR A 49 -2.34 6.54 3.53
CA THR A 49 -1.11 5.77 3.47
C THR A 49 -0.97 5.19 2.08
N LEU A 50 0.27 4.95 1.68
CA LEU A 50 0.63 4.29 0.44
C LEU A 50 1.69 3.24 0.76
N GLN A 51 1.47 2.02 0.31
CA GLN A 51 2.39 0.90 0.37
C GLN A 51 2.50 0.29 -1.02
N ALA A 52 3.69 -0.16 -1.38
CA ALA A 52 3.90 -0.86 -2.63
C ALA A 52 4.89 -2.01 -2.42
N TRP A 53 4.69 -3.10 -3.16
CA TRP A 53 5.56 -4.26 -3.21
C TRP A 53 5.80 -4.62 -4.67
N ASP A 54 7.06 -4.59 -5.10
CA ASP A 54 7.50 -5.11 -6.41
C ASP A 54 8.14 -6.50 -6.33
N PHE A 55 8.38 -6.98 -5.10
CA PHE A 55 8.93 -8.29 -4.81
C PHE A 55 10.26 -8.58 -5.53
N LEU A 56 11.13 -7.57 -5.74
CA LEU A 56 12.46 -7.74 -6.36
C LEU A 56 13.36 -8.80 -5.68
N THR A 57 13.03 -9.21 -4.45
CA THR A 57 13.69 -10.32 -3.76
C THR A 57 12.66 -11.36 -3.31
N ASN A 58 13.14 -12.57 -3.01
CA ASN A 58 12.30 -13.66 -2.46
C ASN A 58 12.01 -13.53 -0.95
N ALA A 59 12.12 -12.32 -0.38
CA ALA A 59 11.83 -12.08 1.02
C ALA A 59 10.36 -12.47 1.35
N ASN A 60 10.17 -13.22 2.43
CA ASN A 60 8.85 -13.61 2.92
C ASN A 60 8.90 -13.77 4.45
N PRO A 61 8.36 -12.81 5.23
CA PRO A 61 7.61 -11.65 4.79
C PRO A 61 8.48 -10.64 4.02
N ALA A 62 7.86 -9.97 3.04
CA ALA A 62 8.40 -8.85 2.27
C ALA A 62 7.96 -7.52 2.90
N ALA A 63 8.93 -6.65 3.18
CA ALA A 63 8.67 -5.25 3.50
C ALA A 63 8.21 -4.49 2.24
N PRO A 64 7.44 -3.40 2.38
CA PRO A 64 7.13 -2.50 1.27
C PRO A 64 8.40 -1.83 0.74
N GLU A 65 8.31 -1.28 -0.46
CA GLU A 65 9.42 -0.55 -1.09
C GLU A 65 9.90 0.65 -0.23
N ALA A 66 11.19 0.96 -0.34
CA ALA A 66 11.78 2.09 0.39
C ALA A 66 11.21 3.43 -0.09
N GLY A 67 11.02 4.37 0.83
CA GLY A 67 10.50 5.72 0.54
C GLY A 67 9.00 5.89 0.77
N TRP A 68 8.28 4.79 1.05
CA TRP A 68 6.87 4.83 1.43
C TRP A 68 6.71 4.80 2.95
N VAL A 69 6.28 5.92 3.53
CA VAL A 69 6.05 6.03 4.98
C VAL A 69 4.58 5.79 5.26
N ASN A 70 4.27 4.71 5.97
CA ASN A 70 2.99 4.57 6.65
C ASN A 70 3.17 5.10 8.09
N PRO A 71 2.58 6.26 8.46
CA PRO A 71 2.72 6.82 9.79
C PRO A 71 2.13 5.94 10.89
N PHE A 72 1.33 4.93 10.51
CA PHE A 72 0.59 4.11 11.43
C PHE A 72 1.19 2.71 11.68
N GLY A 73 2.39 2.44 11.18
CA GLY A 73 3.13 1.21 11.45
C GLY A 73 3.96 0.73 10.26
N SER A 74 4.58 -0.44 10.41
CA SER A 74 5.36 -1.08 9.35
C SER A 74 4.53 -2.20 8.69
N PRO A 75 3.92 -1.96 7.52
CA PRO A 75 3.17 -2.99 6.82
C PRO A 75 4.11 -4.11 6.37
N LEU A 76 3.59 -5.33 6.30
CA LEU A 76 4.30 -6.51 5.82
C LEU A 76 3.42 -7.27 4.84
N SER A 77 4.02 -7.78 3.77
CA SER A 77 3.38 -8.76 2.88
C SER A 77 3.98 -10.13 3.16
N GLN A 78 3.15 -11.15 3.34
CA GLN A 78 3.56 -12.51 3.57
C GLN A 78 2.83 -13.43 2.60
N VAL A 79 3.58 -14.24 1.85
CA VAL A 79 2.99 -15.36 1.12
C VAL A 79 2.79 -16.51 2.11
N ILE A 80 1.53 -16.81 2.41
CA ILE A 80 1.16 -17.94 3.28
C ILE A 80 0.94 -19.16 2.38
N SER A 81 1.81 -20.17 2.53
CA SER A 81 1.68 -21.46 1.86
C SER A 81 1.96 -22.60 2.82
N ILE A 82 0.96 -23.46 3.03
CA ILE A 82 1.09 -24.62 3.92
C ILE A 82 1.89 -25.76 3.25
N ARG A 83 2.01 -25.76 1.91
CA ARG A 83 2.56 -26.89 1.14
C ARG A 83 3.82 -26.61 0.32
N LYS A 84 4.49 -25.46 0.51
CA LYS A 84 5.64 -25.01 -0.33
C LYS A 84 5.33 -24.97 -1.84
N GLU A 85 4.07 -24.82 -2.19
CA GLU A 85 3.61 -24.80 -3.59
C GLU A 85 3.61 -23.38 -4.19
N SER A 86 3.84 -22.37 -3.35
CA SER A 86 4.17 -21.01 -3.83
C SER A 86 5.65 -20.95 -4.18
N ALA A 87 5.96 -20.31 -5.30
CA ALA A 87 7.33 -20.09 -5.75
C ALA A 87 7.54 -18.62 -6.09
N TRP A 88 8.73 -18.10 -5.79
CA TRP A 88 9.17 -16.81 -6.29
C TRP A 88 10.01 -17.02 -7.55
N LEU A 89 9.74 -16.24 -8.58
CA LEU A 89 10.49 -16.24 -9.83
C LEU A 89 11.27 -14.92 -9.91
N ALA A 90 12.59 -15.02 -10.17
CA ALA A 90 13.40 -13.82 -10.36
C ALA A 90 12.94 -13.01 -11.59
N GLU A 91 12.46 -13.70 -12.63
CA GLU A 91 11.93 -13.09 -13.84
C GLU A 91 10.84 -13.97 -14.47
N GLU A 92 9.81 -13.35 -15.02
CA GLU A 92 8.73 -13.98 -15.79
C GLU A 92 8.26 -13.03 -16.90
N VAL A 93 8.52 -13.37 -18.16
CA VAL A 93 8.09 -12.58 -19.35
C VAL A 93 8.50 -11.09 -19.24
N GLY A 94 9.72 -10.82 -18.76
CA GLY A 94 10.25 -9.47 -18.59
C GLY A 94 9.80 -8.73 -17.32
N HIS A 95 8.95 -9.34 -16.48
CA HIS A 95 8.63 -8.86 -15.14
C HIS A 95 9.56 -9.49 -14.11
N GLN A 96 10.06 -8.71 -13.15
CA GLN A 96 10.97 -9.18 -12.10
C GLN A 96 10.20 -9.48 -10.81
N GLY A 97 10.66 -10.46 -10.04
CA GLY A 97 10.14 -10.64 -8.67
C GLY A 97 8.77 -11.32 -8.54
N VAL A 98 8.37 -12.17 -9.48
CA VAL A 98 6.99 -12.65 -9.57
C VAL A 98 6.69 -13.82 -8.62
N TRP A 99 5.66 -13.67 -7.77
CA TRP A 99 5.17 -14.74 -6.88
C TRP A 99 4.09 -15.59 -7.53
N ILE A 100 4.24 -16.92 -7.53
CA ILE A 100 3.21 -17.87 -7.95
C ILE A 100 2.36 -18.27 -6.73
N LEU A 101 1.05 -18.08 -6.84
CA LEU A 101 0.02 -18.56 -5.90
C LEU A 101 -0.78 -19.69 -6.54
N ASN A 102 -1.12 -20.74 -5.77
CA ASN A 102 -1.81 -21.95 -6.25
C ASN A 102 -3.24 -22.07 -5.62
N CYS A 103 -4.16 -22.87 -6.18
CA CYS A 103 -5.59 -22.93 -5.77
C CYS A 103 -5.87 -23.56 -4.40
N PHE A 104 -4.91 -24.25 -3.78
CA PHE A 104 -5.18 -24.96 -2.53
C PHE A 104 -5.76 -24.02 -1.47
N SER A 105 -6.71 -24.54 -0.68
CA SER A 105 -7.66 -23.77 0.11
C SER A 105 -7.07 -22.74 1.08
N ASN A 106 -5.76 -22.79 1.32
CA ASN A 106 -5.05 -21.97 2.30
C ASN A 106 -3.76 -21.35 1.72
N ILE A 107 -3.68 -21.17 0.39
CA ILE A 107 -2.56 -20.47 -0.24
C ILE A 107 -3.03 -19.10 -0.71
N GLY A 108 -2.30 -18.07 -0.30
CA GLY A 108 -2.57 -16.70 -0.69
C GLY A 108 -1.43 -15.78 -0.27
N MET A 109 -1.54 -14.53 -0.67
CA MET A 109 -0.68 -13.46 -0.19
C MET A 109 -1.47 -12.61 0.79
N VAL A 110 -0.89 -12.40 1.97
CA VAL A 110 -1.51 -11.65 3.06
C VAL A 110 -0.70 -10.40 3.28
N MET A 111 -1.35 -9.25 3.23
CA MET A 111 -0.72 -7.98 3.54
C MET A 111 -1.33 -7.44 4.81
N ASP A 112 -0.51 -7.29 5.84
CA ASP A 112 -0.91 -6.62 7.06
C ASP A 112 -0.82 -5.12 6.83
N ILE A 113 -1.98 -4.47 6.88
CA ILE A 113 -2.11 -3.01 6.78
C ILE A 113 -2.29 -2.49 8.19
N PRO A 114 -1.22 -2.00 8.84
CA PRO A 114 -1.33 -1.54 10.20
C PRO A 114 -2.24 -0.32 10.26
N ASN A 115 -3.10 -0.35 11.30
CA ASN A 115 -3.95 0.72 11.81
C ASN A 115 -5.02 1.26 10.86
N LYS A 116 -6.26 0.73 10.95
CA LYS A 116 -7.52 1.44 10.62
C LYS A 116 -8.70 0.84 11.37
N SER A 117 -9.37 1.64 12.20
CA SER A 117 -10.73 1.39 12.71
C SER A 117 -11.77 1.45 11.59
N GLU A 118 -11.61 2.38 10.65
CA GLU A 118 -12.51 2.62 9.50
C GLU A 118 -11.81 3.34 8.34
N GLY A 119 -12.40 3.25 7.14
CA GLY A 119 -11.92 3.97 5.96
C GLY A 119 -12.10 3.26 4.63
N THR A 120 -11.39 3.72 3.62
CA THR A 120 -11.39 3.16 2.27
C THR A 120 -10.02 2.56 1.95
N ILE A 121 -10.03 1.34 1.44
CA ILE A 121 -8.87 0.64 0.89
C ILE A 121 -8.97 0.71 -0.64
N TRP A 122 -7.89 1.14 -1.28
CA TRP A 122 -7.72 1.20 -2.72
C TRP A 122 -6.53 0.32 -3.08
N LEU A 123 -6.76 -0.75 -3.83
CA LEU A 123 -5.74 -1.75 -4.12
C LEU A 123 -5.55 -1.91 -5.62
N GLN A 124 -4.32 -1.75 -6.06
CA GLN A 124 -3.87 -2.02 -7.42
C GLN A 124 -3.04 -3.31 -7.39
N THR A 125 -3.24 -4.20 -8.36
CA THR A 125 -2.38 -5.38 -8.53
C THR A 125 -2.10 -5.66 -10.00
N VAL A 126 -0.84 -6.01 -10.27
CA VAL A 126 -0.42 -6.57 -11.55
C VAL A 126 -0.27 -8.07 -11.40
N TYR A 127 -0.94 -8.81 -12.27
CA TYR A 127 -1.02 -10.26 -12.17
C TYR A 127 -1.08 -10.95 -13.53
N ALA A 128 -0.70 -12.22 -13.58
CA ALA A 128 -0.95 -13.12 -14.70
C ALA A 128 -1.75 -14.35 -14.23
N SER A 129 -2.62 -14.87 -15.08
CA SER A 129 -3.47 -16.04 -14.79
C SER A 129 -3.76 -16.78 -16.09
N GLU A 130 -3.81 -18.11 -16.06
CA GLU A 130 -3.93 -18.95 -17.26
C GLU A 130 -5.22 -18.64 -18.06
N ASP A 131 -6.35 -18.50 -17.37
CA ASP A 131 -7.66 -18.26 -17.99
C ASP A 131 -8.09 -16.79 -17.88
N ASN A 132 -7.13 -15.87 -17.66
CA ASN A 132 -7.39 -14.44 -17.49
C ASN A 132 -8.38 -14.11 -16.34
N TRP A 133 -8.45 -14.93 -15.30
CA TRP A 133 -9.29 -14.64 -14.14
C TRP A 133 -8.64 -13.64 -13.21
N VAL A 134 -9.46 -12.72 -12.73
CA VAL A 134 -9.08 -11.71 -11.76
C VAL A 134 -8.89 -12.35 -10.38
N PRO A 135 -7.78 -12.08 -9.66
CA PRO A 135 -7.59 -12.55 -8.29
C PRO A 135 -8.77 -12.12 -7.40
N SER A 136 -9.12 -12.99 -6.45
CA SER A 136 -10.10 -12.64 -5.42
C SER A 136 -9.37 -11.95 -4.28
N ILE A 137 -9.82 -10.75 -3.93
CA ILE A 137 -9.23 -9.96 -2.85
C ILE A 137 -10.21 -9.88 -1.70
N TRP A 138 -9.76 -10.29 -0.52
CA TRP A 138 -10.56 -10.29 0.69
C TRP A 138 -9.90 -9.41 1.74
N VAL A 139 -10.70 -8.74 2.55
CA VAL A 139 -10.27 -8.01 3.73
C VAL A 139 -10.69 -8.82 4.96
N LEU A 140 -9.71 -9.18 5.78
CA LEU A 140 -9.89 -9.91 7.02
C LEU A 140 -9.87 -8.93 8.19
N LYS A 141 -10.95 -8.91 8.98
CA LYS A 141 -10.99 -8.14 10.23
C LYS A 141 -10.19 -8.86 11.29
N ASP A 142 -9.21 -8.17 11.87
CA ASP A 142 -8.36 -8.67 12.96
C ASP A 142 -7.66 -10.00 12.59
N GLY A 143 -7.34 -10.20 11.30
CA GLY A 143 -6.78 -11.44 10.77
C GLY A 143 -7.73 -12.65 10.77
N ASN A 144 -9.02 -12.48 11.10
CA ASN A 144 -9.98 -13.57 11.19
C ASN A 144 -10.62 -13.89 9.83
N ALA A 145 -10.37 -15.10 9.31
CA ALA A 145 -10.93 -15.58 8.05
C ALA A 145 -12.47 -15.61 8.01
N ASP A 146 -13.15 -15.79 9.14
CA ASP A 146 -14.62 -15.83 9.21
C ASP A 146 -15.26 -14.46 8.96
N THR A 147 -14.46 -13.40 9.03
CA THR A 147 -14.89 -12.02 8.81
C THR A 147 -14.56 -11.50 7.42
N ALA A 148 -14.05 -12.38 6.55
CA ALA A 148 -13.59 -12.02 5.22
C ALA A 148 -14.69 -11.32 4.41
N LYS A 149 -14.38 -10.14 3.90
CA LYS A 149 -15.22 -9.40 2.96
C LYS A 149 -14.50 -9.25 1.64
N SER A 150 -15.15 -9.57 0.53
CA SER A 150 -14.57 -9.36 -0.80
C SER A 150 -14.50 -7.86 -1.10
N MET A 151 -13.40 -7.42 -1.69
CA MET A 151 -13.32 -6.07 -2.27
C MET A 151 -14.05 -6.02 -3.61
N ASP A 152 -14.51 -4.83 -3.99
CA ASP A 152 -15.17 -4.57 -5.26
C ASP A 152 -14.14 -4.33 -6.36
N LEU A 153 -14.23 -5.07 -7.47
CA LEU A 153 -13.43 -4.85 -8.66
C LEU A 153 -13.95 -3.61 -9.42
N ILE A 154 -13.11 -2.59 -9.56
CA ILE A 154 -13.42 -1.34 -10.25
C ILE A 154 -12.96 -1.38 -11.71
N GLU A 155 -11.73 -1.82 -11.95
CA GLU A 155 -11.13 -1.80 -13.29
C GLU A 155 -10.32 -3.07 -13.51
N LYS A 156 -10.32 -3.55 -14.75
CA LYS A 156 -9.39 -4.57 -15.26
C LYS A 156 -8.93 -4.16 -16.64
N ARG A 157 -7.62 -4.20 -16.91
CA ARG A 157 -7.06 -4.01 -18.25
C ARG A 157 -5.81 -4.84 -18.48
N ALA A 158 -5.56 -5.25 -19.72
CA ALA A 158 -4.31 -5.90 -20.09
C ALA A 158 -3.16 -4.88 -20.07
N ILE A 159 -2.01 -5.27 -19.54
CA ILE A 159 -0.75 -4.51 -19.65
C ILE A 159 0.00 -4.98 -20.89
N ASN A 160 0.08 -6.31 -21.07
CA ASN A 160 0.66 -6.97 -22.24
C ASN A 160 -0.04 -8.34 -22.43
N ASP A 161 0.53 -9.20 -23.27
CA ASP A 161 -0.04 -10.52 -23.59
C ASP A 161 -0.05 -11.50 -22.39
N ALA A 162 0.76 -11.25 -21.37
CA ALA A 162 0.91 -12.12 -20.20
C ALA A 162 0.28 -11.53 -18.93
N PHE A 163 0.42 -10.23 -18.71
CA PHE A 163 0.03 -9.56 -17.47
C PHE A 163 -1.16 -8.62 -17.65
N SER A 164 -2.00 -8.60 -16.63
CA SER A 164 -3.14 -7.72 -16.48
C SER A 164 -3.03 -6.90 -15.20
N TYR A 165 -3.66 -5.74 -15.23
CA TYR A 165 -3.89 -4.87 -14.10
C TYR A 165 -5.31 -5.07 -13.58
N ALA A 166 -5.48 -5.08 -12.26
CA ALA A 166 -6.78 -4.97 -11.61
C ALA A 166 -6.76 -3.93 -10.48
N LEU A 167 -7.86 -3.19 -10.38
CA LEU A 167 -8.11 -2.18 -9.37
C LEU A 167 -9.30 -2.57 -8.50
N TYR A 168 -9.13 -2.48 -7.19
CA TYR A 168 -10.17 -2.80 -6.22
C TYR A 168 -10.38 -1.64 -5.25
N THR A 169 -11.60 -1.55 -4.72
CA THR A 169 -11.92 -0.66 -3.61
C THR A 169 -12.75 -1.39 -2.57
N MET A 170 -12.66 -0.93 -1.32
CA MET A 170 -13.55 -1.37 -0.25
C MET A 170 -13.62 -0.31 0.84
N THR A 171 -14.81 -0.09 1.39
CA THR A 171 -14.99 0.67 2.63
C THR A 171 -15.10 -0.30 3.81
N ILE A 172 -14.25 -0.09 4.82
CA ILE A 172 -14.28 -0.77 6.12
C ILE A 172 -14.93 0.18 7.14
N GLY A 173 -15.81 -0.35 8.00
CA GLY A 173 -16.48 0.42 9.08
C GLY A 173 -15.75 0.30 10.42
N PRO A 174 -16.16 1.05 11.47
CA PRO A 174 -15.40 1.45 12.68
C PRO A 174 -14.88 0.35 13.62
N SER A 175 -14.97 -0.92 13.24
CA SER A 175 -14.76 -2.05 14.14
C SER A 175 -13.49 -2.87 13.86
N PHE A 176 -12.59 -2.40 12.99
CA PHE A 176 -11.37 -3.14 12.63
C PHE A 176 -10.22 -2.70 13.55
N LYS A 177 -9.65 -3.59 14.38
CA LYS A 177 -8.42 -3.25 15.13
C LYS A 177 -7.19 -3.40 14.25
N SER A 178 -7.22 -4.42 13.38
CA SER A 178 -6.29 -4.56 12.27
C SER A 178 -7.02 -5.05 11.01
N CYS A 179 -6.40 -4.78 9.87
CA CYS A 179 -6.91 -5.19 8.57
C CYS A 179 -5.80 -5.93 7.83
N SER A 180 -6.07 -7.19 7.47
CA SER A 180 -5.20 -7.94 6.56
C SER A 180 -5.90 -8.10 5.22
N VAL A 181 -5.21 -7.75 4.14
CA VAL A 181 -5.70 -8.01 2.78
C VAL A 181 -5.18 -9.35 2.30
N PHE A 182 -6.08 -10.22 1.89
CA PHE A 182 -5.82 -11.57 1.44
C PHE A 182 -6.07 -11.68 -0.07
N ILE A 183 -5.01 -11.82 -0.85
CA ILE A 183 -5.05 -12.07 -2.29
C ILE A 183 -5.04 -13.57 -2.53
N ARG A 184 -6.05 -14.05 -3.27
CA ARG A 184 -6.17 -15.46 -3.64
C ARG A 184 -6.33 -15.62 -5.16
N PRO A 185 -5.66 -16.60 -5.78
CA PRO A 185 -5.98 -16.97 -7.16
C PRO A 185 -7.43 -17.47 -7.22
N ARG A 186 -8.17 -17.04 -8.24
CA ARG A 186 -9.53 -17.57 -8.49
C ARG A 186 -9.47 -18.97 -9.10
N ASP A 187 -8.44 -19.22 -9.89
CA ASP A 187 -8.11 -20.53 -10.45
C ASP A 187 -6.98 -21.21 -9.68
N CYS A 188 -6.43 -22.26 -10.28
CA CYS A 188 -5.27 -22.97 -9.77
C CYS A 188 -3.95 -22.26 -9.84
N LYS A 189 -3.87 -21.12 -10.52
CA LYS A 189 -2.62 -20.39 -10.59
C LYS A 189 -2.84 -18.91 -10.85
N ALA A 190 -2.31 -18.07 -9.97
CA ALA A 190 -2.07 -16.67 -10.27
C ALA A 190 -0.60 -16.37 -10.05
N LYS A 191 -0.04 -15.51 -10.88
CA LYS A 191 1.28 -14.92 -10.69
C LYS A 191 1.06 -13.48 -10.28
N ILE A 192 1.56 -13.07 -9.12
CA ILE A 192 1.48 -11.71 -8.61
C ILE A 192 2.84 -11.06 -8.85
N ASP A 193 2.82 -10.02 -9.68
CA ASP A 193 4.01 -9.23 -10.04
C ASP A 193 4.20 -8.09 -9.05
N SER A 194 3.16 -7.28 -8.86
CA SER A 194 3.20 -6.17 -7.92
C SER A 194 1.85 -5.92 -7.25
N VAL A 195 1.91 -5.34 -6.07
CA VAL A 195 0.73 -4.87 -5.33
C VAL A 195 1.00 -3.48 -4.78
N LEU A 196 0.06 -2.57 -4.98
CA LEU A 196 0.06 -1.24 -4.39
C LEU A 196 -1.23 -1.07 -3.61
N VAL A 197 -1.08 -0.72 -2.34
CA VAL A 197 -2.19 -0.52 -1.41
C VAL A 197 -2.16 0.91 -0.94
N GLU A 198 -3.26 1.61 -1.17
CA GLU A 198 -3.53 2.91 -0.60
C GLU A 198 -4.69 2.81 0.34
N THR A 199 -4.61 3.54 1.45
CA THR A 199 -5.73 3.57 2.37
C THR A 199 -5.98 4.98 2.81
N LEU A 200 -7.23 5.42 2.70
CA LEU A 200 -7.75 6.58 3.39
C LEU A 200 -8.38 6.07 4.67
N THR A 201 -7.84 6.44 5.82
CA THR A 201 -8.61 6.28 7.06
C THR A 201 -9.74 7.27 6.87
N SER A 202 -10.98 6.83 7.10
CA SER A 202 -12.02 7.81 7.40
C SER A 202 -11.36 8.66 8.48
N VAL A 203 -11.11 9.94 8.17
CA VAL A 203 -10.79 10.88 9.23
C VAL A 203 -11.99 10.68 10.12
N VAL A 204 -11.80 10.01 11.26
CA VAL A 204 -12.84 9.95 12.28
C VAL A 204 -13.25 11.39 12.36
N GLY A 205 -14.48 11.70 11.90
CA GLY A 205 -14.96 13.06 11.90
C GLY A 205 -14.61 13.59 13.28
N PRO A 206 -14.03 14.80 13.36
CA PRO A 206 -13.28 15.29 14.51
C PRO A 206 -13.70 14.61 15.81
N SER A 207 -12.87 13.69 16.33
CA SER A 207 -13.28 12.76 17.39
C SER A 207 -13.35 13.53 18.71
N PRO A 208 -14.56 13.88 19.19
CA PRO A 208 -14.70 14.73 20.36
C PRO A 208 -14.64 13.92 21.67
N ASP A 209 -14.61 12.59 21.54
CA ASP A 209 -14.40 11.59 22.59
C ASP A 209 -12.88 11.34 22.69
N ILE A 210 -12.23 12.18 23.50
CA ILE A 210 -10.77 12.27 23.61
C ILE A 210 -10.23 11.13 24.50
N ASP A 211 -11.07 10.53 25.36
CA ASP A 211 -10.68 9.42 26.22
C ASP A 211 -11.11 8.02 25.77
N ASP A 212 -11.84 7.92 24.65
CA ASP A 212 -12.27 6.68 23.98
C ASP A 212 -13.16 5.82 24.89
N ASP A 213 -13.99 6.46 25.72
CA ASP A 213 -14.95 5.79 26.60
C ASP A 213 -16.33 5.59 25.97
N GLY A 214 -16.54 6.15 24.77
CA GLY A 214 -17.77 6.07 23.98
C GLY A 214 -18.73 7.24 24.19
N LEU A 215 -18.38 8.21 25.05
CA LEU A 215 -19.22 9.36 25.41
C LEU A 215 -18.44 10.66 25.32
N VAL A 216 -19.07 11.71 24.79
CA VAL A 216 -18.48 13.05 24.78
C VAL A 216 -18.99 13.84 25.99
N HIS A 217 -18.15 14.06 26.99
CA HIS A 217 -18.55 14.64 28.26
C HIS A 217 -17.44 15.40 29.00
N LEU A 218 -17.58 15.57 30.31
CA LEU A 218 -16.67 16.40 31.12
C LEU A 218 -15.24 15.86 31.12
N SER A 219 -15.04 14.54 31.01
CA SER A 219 -13.70 13.97 30.94
C SER A 219 -12.95 14.47 29.70
N ASP A 220 -13.61 14.49 28.54
CA ASP A 220 -13.06 14.98 27.27
C ASP A 220 -12.75 16.46 27.34
N LEU A 221 -13.68 17.26 27.88
CA LEU A 221 -13.45 18.69 28.06
C LEU A 221 -12.23 18.97 28.96
N LEU A 222 -12.03 18.18 30.01
CA LEU A 222 -10.86 18.31 30.88
C LEU A 222 -9.56 17.95 30.14
N ARG A 223 -9.57 16.93 29.27
CA ARG A 223 -8.42 16.60 28.42
C ARG A 223 -8.10 17.68 27.41
N LEU A 224 -9.13 18.24 26.77
CA LEU A 224 -8.96 19.38 25.87
C LEU A 224 -8.39 20.60 26.61
N ALA A 225 -8.90 20.90 27.81
CA ALA A 225 -8.45 22.01 28.63
C ALA A 225 -6.99 21.85 29.10
N ASP A 226 -6.53 20.62 29.35
CA ASP A 226 -5.14 20.33 29.72
C ASP A 226 -4.14 20.67 28.60
N GLN A 227 -4.61 20.67 27.35
CA GLN A 227 -3.83 20.95 26.16
C GLN A 227 -4.13 22.34 25.57
N TRP A 228 -4.97 23.14 26.23
CA TRP A 228 -5.47 24.42 25.72
C TRP A 228 -4.32 25.36 25.30
N THR A 229 -4.45 25.96 24.11
CA THR A 229 -3.46 26.86 23.49
C THR A 229 -2.12 26.23 23.08
N ARG A 230 -1.96 24.91 23.19
CA ARG A 230 -0.82 24.24 22.55
C ARG A 230 -0.88 24.44 21.04
N SER A 231 0.28 24.64 20.43
CA SER A 231 0.44 24.93 18.99
C SER A 231 1.54 24.08 18.34
N ASP A 232 1.94 23.02 19.03
CA ASP A 232 2.94 22.06 18.63
C ASP A 232 2.32 20.66 18.40
N CYS A 233 1.00 20.60 18.15
CA CYS A 233 0.29 19.34 17.98
C CYS A 233 0.69 18.68 16.64
N SER A 234 0.88 17.36 16.61
CA SER A 234 1.30 16.65 15.39
C SER A 234 0.89 15.18 15.41
N VAL A 235 0.93 14.56 14.23
CA VAL A 235 0.64 13.12 14.02
C VAL A 235 1.68 12.17 14.64
N SER A 236 2.75 12.67 15.26
CA SER A 236 3.79 11.81 15.84
C SER A 236 3.23 10.94 16.98
N PRO A 237 3.72 9.70 17.19
CA PRO A 237 3.21 8.82 18.25
C PRO A 237 3.29 9.42 19.66
N GLU A 238 4.27 10.31 19.91
CA GLU A 238 4.46 10.96 21.20
C GLU A 238 3.52 12.14 21.44
N ASN A 239 2.99 12.74 20.36
CA ASN A 239 2.16 13.94 20.43
C ASN A 239 0.69 13.61 20.15
N ASN A 240 0.41 12.73 19.20
CA ASN A 240 -0.91 12.25 18.79
C ASN A 240 -1.97 13.36 18.78
N TRP A 241 -1.68 14.46 18.08
CA TRP A 241 -2.53 15.66 18.04
C TRP A 241 -2.88 16.19 19.45
N CYS A 242 -1.83 16.36 20.27
CA CYS A 242 -1.94 16.71 21.68
C CYS A 242 -2.86 15.76 22.47
N SER A 243 -2.58 14.45 22.39
CA SER A 243 -3.39 13.39 22.99
C SER A 243 -4.87 13.44 22.57
N GLY A 244 -5.13 13.82 21.32
CA GLY A 244 -6.46 13.95 20.73
C GLY A 244 -7.17 15.29 21.00
N ALA A 245 -6.55 16.22 21.74
CA ALA A 245 -7.18 17.51 22.05
C ALA A 245 -7.24 18.48 20.85
N ASP A 246 -6.31 18.35 19.90
CA ASP A 246 -6.39 19.04 18.60
C ASP A 246 -7.29 18.21 17.67
N ILE A 247 -8.59 18.41 17.88
CA ILE A 247 -9.69 17.69 17.24
C ILE A 247 -9.76 18.03 15.75
N THR A 248 -9.44 19.27 15.38
CA THR A 248 -9.36 19.73 13.98
C THR A 248 -8.11 19.23 13.26
N GLN A 249 -7.09 18.80 14.02
CA GLN A 249 -5.78 18.37 13.52
C GLN A 249 -5.06 19.48 12.74
N ASP A 250 -5.23 20.74 13.13
CA ASP A 250 -4.62 21.91 12.49
C ASP A 250 -3.26 22.31 13.10
N GLY A 251 -2.85 21.60 14.14
CA GLY A 251 -1.62 21.80 14.91
C GLY A 251 -1.82 22.62 16.19
N VAL A 252 -3.02 23.14 16.45
CA VAL A 252 -3.29 24.08 17.56
C VAL A 252 -4.58 23.76 18.31
N VAL A 253 -4.51 23.49 19.61
CA VAL A 253 -5.72 23.34 20.46
C VAL A 253 -6.32 24.71 20.77
N ASN A 254 -7.46 25.02 20.17
CA ASN A 254 -8.10 26.32 20.23
C ASN A 254 -9.65 26.24 20.28
N LEU A 255 -10.32 27.35 19.99
CA LEU A 255 -11.78 27.44 20.05
C LEU A 255 -12.48 26.58 19.00
N ASP A 256 -11.84 26.29 17.87
CA ASP A 256 -12.40 25.45 16.82
C ASP A 256 -12.52 23.99 17.31
N ASP A 257 -11.54 23.48 18.06
CA ASP A 257 -11.62 22.16 18.70
C ASP A 257 -12.72 22.11 19.76
N LEU A 258 -12.78 23.14 20.62
CA LEU A 258 -13.82 23.23 21.65
C LEU A 258 -15.22 23.32 21.02
N ALA A 259 -15.36 24.02 19.89
CA ALA A 259 -16.63 24.12 19.17
C ALA A 259 -17.09 22.75 18.66
N ILE A 260 -16.17 21.91 18.21
CA ILE A 260 -16.50 20.55 17.80
C ILE A 260 -16.87 19.70 19.01
N LEU A 261 -16.07 19.70 20.08
CA LEU A 261 -16.40 18.99 21.32
C LEU A 261 -17.80 19.37 21.83
N ALA A 262 -18.13 20.65 21.83
CA ALA A 262 -19.45 21.15 22.24
C ALA A 262 -20.59 20.69 21.31
N ALA A 263 -20.34 20.55 20.00
CA ALA A 263 -21.34 20.10 19.03
C ALA A 263 -21.79 18.64 19.27
N PHE A 264 -20.94 17.84 19.89
CA PHE A 264 -21.20 16.44 20.22
C PHE A 264 -21.46 16.19 21.71
N TRP A 265 -21.62 17.26 22.51
CA TRP A 265 -21.76 17.16 23.96
C TRP A 265 -22.93 16.25 24.39
N LEU A 266 -22.63 15.27 25.26
CA LEU A 266 -23.54 14.24 25.76
C LEU A 266 -24.18 13.37 24.67
N THR A 267 -23.54 13.27 23.50
CA THR A 267 -23.89 12.29 22.48
C THR A 267 -23.00 11.06 22.58
N ASN A 268 -23.46 9.93 22.03
CA ASN A 268 -22.62 8.76 21.85
C ASN A 268 -21.73 9.00 20.62
N SER A 269 -20.45 8.64 20.71
CA SER A 269 -19.45 8.83 19.64
C SER A 269 -19.49 7.76 18.53
N LEU A 270 -20.56 6.95 18.46
CA LEU A 270 -20.72 5.82 17.52
C LEU A 270 -21.10 6.22 16.09
#